data_AF-A0AAV2BWC9-F1
#
_entry.id   AF-A0AAV2BWC9-F1
#
_cell.length_a   1.000
_cell.length_b   1.000
_cell.length_c   1.000
_cell.angle_alpha   90.00
_cell.angle_beta   90.00
_cell.angle_gamma   90.00
#
_symmetry.space_group_name_H-M   'P 1'
#
loop_
_entity.id
_entity.type
_entity.pdbx_description
1 polymer ?
#
loop_
_entity_poly.entity_id
_entity_poly.type
_entity_poly.pdbx_seq_one_letter_code
_entity_poly.pdbx_strand_id
1 'polypeptide(L)'
;MGITGLLPFVKNSCRPANIKDFSGASVAVDAYSWLHKGAFSCAEKLVKGEKTDGYVYYCMKQLNLLLEAGLKPIMVFDGCNLSSKEGTEKKRRENREKTRQRGKELLCEGKIKEARECFQRCVDVTPKMAREVIEACRKKCIDCIVAPYEADAQLAYLDKVGMVQLIITEDSDLILFGCNKVEFKEHATPFALLLKIFRPTALSSYLSTPAP
;
A
#
# COMPACT_ATOMS: atom_id res chain seq x y z
N MET A 1 -3.20 -0.25 -7.05
CA MET A 1 -4.07 -1.44 -6.92
C MET A 1 -5.50 -0.93 -6.75
N GLY A 2 -6.51 -1.81 -6.66
CA GLY A 2 -7.91 -1.40 -6.47
C GLY A 2 -8.74 -1.07 -7.72
N ILE A 3 -9.83 -0.33 -7.51
CA ILE A 3 -10.83 0.02 -8.53
C ILE A 3 -10.25 0.92 -9.62
N THR A 4 -10.16 0.36 -10.82
CA THR A 4 -9.72 1.06 -12.04
C THR A 4 -10.54 2.32 -12.28
N GLY A 5 -9.85 3.47 -12.38
CA GLY A 5 -10.47 4.76 -12.71
C GLY A 5 -11.05 5.52 -11.52
N LEU A 6 -11.03 4.97 -10.30
CA LEU A 6 -11.64 5.63 -9.14
C LEU A 6 -10.91 6.91 -8.72
N LEU A 7 -9.57 6.89 -8.58
CA LEU A 7 -8.81 8.08 -8.18
C LEU A 7 -8.98 9.27 -9.16
N PRO A 8 -8.88 9.08 -10.50
CA PRO A 8 -9.23 10.14 -11.45
C PRO A 8 -10.66 10.66 -11.29
N PHE A 9 -11.62 9.77 -11.04
CA PHE A 9 -13.02 10.13 -10.88
C PHE A 9 -13.26 10.98 -9.63
N VAL A 10 -12.62 10.67 -8.50
CA VAL A 10 -12.76 11.43 -7.23
C VAL A 10 -11.73 12.55 -7.06
N LYS A 11 -10.96 12.88 -8.09
CA LYS A 11 -9.85 13.85 -8.01
C LYS A 11 -10.26 15.20 -7.43
N ASN A 12 -11.47 15.68 -7.73
CA ASN A 12 -11.99 16.96 -7.21
C ASN A 12 -12.27 16.96 -5.70
N SER A 13 -12.36 15.76 -5.09
CA SER A 13 -12.48 15.58 -3.65
C SER A 13 -11.12 15.45 -2.96
N CYS A 14 -10.04 15.27 -3.72
CA CYS A 14 -8.68 15.20 -3.21
C CYS A 14 -8.07 16.60 -3.05
N ARG A 15 -7.16 16.76 -2.10
CA ARG A 15 -6.39 17.99 -1.89
C ARG A 15 -4.90 17.66 -1.82
N PRO A 16 -4.01 18.51 -2.33
CA PRO A 16 -2.59 18.39 -2.02
C PRO A 16 -2.37 18.49 -0.51
N ALA A 17 -1.53 17.62 0.03
CA ALA A 17 -1.12 17.66 1.43
C ALA A 17 0.39 17.48 1.57
N ASN A 18 0.95 18.10 2.61
CA ASN A 18 2.32 17.87 3.03
C ASN A 18 2.30 16.95 4.25
N ILE A 19 3.14 15.92 4.23
CA ILE A 19 3.23 14.94 5.33
C ILE A 19 3.63 15.59 6.66
N LYS A 20 4.35 16.72 6.60
CA LYS A 20 4.75 17.52 7.77
C LYS A 20 3.55 18.16 8.50
N ASP A 21 2.44 18.37 7.81
CA ASP A 21 1.21 18.93 8.40
C ASP A 21 0.57 17.96 9.40
N PHE A 22 1.02 16.70 9.42
CA PHE A 22 0.55 15.64 10.31
C PHE A 22 1.54 15.32 11.44
N SER A 23 2.56 16.16 11.67
CA SER A 23 3.53 15.94 12.75
C SER A 23 2.84 15.66 14.09
N GLY A 24 3.32 14.62 14.80
CA GLY A 24 2.74 14.12 16.04
C GLY A 24 1.63 13.08 15.87
N ALA A 25 1.06 12.93 14.68
CA ALA A 25 0.00 11.98 14.40
C ALA A 25 0.51 10.54 14.26
N SER A 26 -0.37 9.58 14.58
CA SER A 26 -0.19 8.17 14.25
C SER A 26 -0.65 7.92 12.81
N VAL A 27 0.17 7.21 12.04
CA VAL A 27 -0.08 6.92 10.62
C VAL A 27 -0.02 5.41 10.37
N ALA A 28 -1.06 4.85 9.75
CA ALA A 28 -1.03 3.47 9.30
C ALA A 28 -0.54 3.40 7.86
N VAL A 29 0.37 2.48 7.57
CA VAL A 29 0.96 2.31 6.25
C VAL A 29 0.60 0.94 5.71
N ASP A 30 0.03 0.91 4.52
CA ASP A 30 -0.06 -0.31 3.71
C ASP A 30 1.36 -0.75 3.30
N ALA A 31 1.86 -1.80 3.96
CA ALA A 31 3.21 -2.29 3.75
C ALA A 31 3.40 -2.94 2.38
N TYR A 32 2.36 -3.56 1.81
CA TYR A 32 2.47 -4.28 0.55
C TYR A 32 2.64 -3.31 -0.61
N SER A 33 1.98 -2.17 -0.58
CA SER A 33 2.23 -1.06 -1.51
C SER A 33 3.72 -0.67 -1.58
N TRP A 34 4.41 -0.57 -0.43
CA TRP A 34 5.86 -0.26 -0.41
C TRP A 34 6.75 -1.44 -0.76
N LEU A 35 6.39 -2.66 -0.34
CA LEU A 35 7.11 -3.88 -0.70
C LEU A 35 7.15 -4.09 -2.22
N HIS A 36 6.03 -3.88 -2.91
CA HIS A 36 5.97 -3.98 -4.36
C HIS A 36 6.91 -2.98 -5.04
N LYS A 37 6.89 -1.70 -4.61
CA LYS A 37 7.82 -0.68 -5.13
C LYS A 37 9.28 -1.00 -4.83
N GLY A 38 9.58 -1.44 -3.61
CA GLY A 38 10.92 -1.84 -3.21
C GLY A 38 11.43 -3.02 -4.04
N ALA A 39 10.56 -4.00 -4.30
CA ALA A 39 10.88 -5.17 -5.09
C ALA A 39 11.16 -4.83 -6.57
N PHE A 40 10.52 -3.81 -7.14
CA PHE A 40 10.83 -3.35 -8.51
C PHE A 40 12.28 -2.90 -8.68
N SER A 41 12.89 -2.30 -7.64
CA SER A 41 14.27 -1.85 -7.68
C SER A 41 15.30 -2.99 -7.72
N CYS A 42 14.92 -4.17 -7.22
CA CYS A 42 15.76 -5.35 -7.12
C CYS A 42 15.15 -6.57 -7.85
N ALA A 43 14.26 -6.32 -8.81
CA ALA A 43 13.43 -7.36 -9.41
C ALA A 43 14.22 -8.46 -10.12
N GLU A 44 15.26 -8.09 -10.85
CA GLU A 44 16.11 -9.06 -11.55
C GLU A 44 16.78 -10.04 -10.57
N LYS A 45 17.32 -9.54 -9.46
CA LYS A 45 17.93 -10.38 -8.42
C LYS A 45 16.90 -11.31 -7.79
N LEU A 46 15.72 -10.79 -7.46
CA LEU A 46 14.61 -11.57 -6.91
C LEU A 46 14.17 -12.69 -7.85
N VAL A 47 14.03 -12.41 -9.15
CA VAL A 47 13.63 -13.41 -10.15
C VAL A 47 14.72 -14.47 -10.37
N LYS A 48 16.00 -14.09 -10.27
CA LYS A 48 17.14 -15.01 -10.36
C LYS A 48 17.39 -15.81 -9.08
N GLY A 49 16.69 -15.51 -7.99
CA GLY A 49 16.92 -16.15 -6.67
C GLY A 49 18.18 -15.66 -5.97
N GLU A 50 18.76 -14.55 -6.40
CA GLU A 50 19.91 -13.92 -5.77
C GLU A 50 19.49 -13.23 -4.47
N LYS A 51 20.37 -13.25 -3.47
CA LYS A 51 20.14 -12.54 -2.21
C LYS A 51 20.11 -11.03 -2.44
N THR A 52 19.08 -10.37 -1.94
CA THR A 52 18.95 -8.90 -1.98
C THR A 52 18.12 -8.40 -0.80
N ASP A 53 18.41 -7.20 -0.35
CA ASP A 53 17.73 -6.46 0.72
C ASP A 53 17.10 -5.15 0.20
N GLY A 54 17.06 -4.95 -1.13
CA GLY A 54 16.63 -3.69 -1.75
C GLY A 54 15.21 -3.26 -1.35
N TYR A 55 14.29 -4.23 -1.18
CA TYR A 55 12.94 -3.96 -0.68
C TYR A 55 12.91 -3.55 0.79
N VAL A 56 13.77 -4.12 1.64
CA VAL A 56 13.91 -3.71 3.05
C VAL A 56 14.46 -2.30 3.12
N TYR A 57 15.54 -2.02 2.39
CA TYR A 57 16.13 -0.69 2.31
C TYR A 57 15.11 0.36 1.85
N TYR A 58 14.33 0.06 0.82
CA TYR A 58 13.27 0.94 0.34
C TYR A 58 12.24 1.26 1.43
N CYS A 59 11.72 0.24 2.12
CA CYS A 59 10.73 0.43 3.19
C CYS A 59 11.30 1.24 4.35
N MET A 60 12.54 0.94 4.79
CA MET A 60 13.21 1.67 5.87
C MET A 60 13.47 3.14 5.49
N LYS A 61 13.82 3.40 4.22
CA LYS A 61 13.98 4.76 3.72
C LYS A 61 12.67 5.54 3.81
N GLN A 62 11.54 4.94 3.42
CA GLN A 62 10.24 5.60 3.55
C GLN A 62 9.86 5.83 5.02
N LEU A 63 10.08 4.84 5.90
CA LEU A 63 9.84 4.98 7.34
C LEU A 63 10.64 6.12 7.96
N ASN A 64 11.93 6.25 7.63
CA ASN A 64 12.76 7.34 8.14
C ASN A 64 12.20 8.71 7.73
N LEU A 65 11.65 8.86 6.51
CA LEU A 65 11.00 10.11 6.09
C LEU A 65 9.77 10.44 6.95
N LEU A 66 8.98 9.43 7.36
CA LEU A 66 7.85 9.62 8.26
C LEU A 66 8.31 10.06 9.65
N LEU A 67 9.32 9.37 10.19
CA LEU A 67 9.88 9.68 11.51
C LEU A 67 10.50 11.09 11.54
N GLU A 68 11.24 11.48 10.51
CA GLU A 68 11.80 12.83 10.35
C GLU A 68 10.71 13.91 10.23
N ALA A 69 9.54 13.56 9.70
CA ALA A 69 8.36 14.42 9.67
C ALA A 69 7.59 14.47 11.02
N GLY A 70 8.05 13.73 12.04
CA GLY A 70 7.44 13.69 13.36
C GLY A 70 6.25 12.74 13.49
N LEU A 71 6.05 11.83 12.53
CA LEU A 71 4.94 10.86 12.54
C LEU A 71 5.29 9.61 13.35
N LYS A 72 4.25 8.92 13.82
CA LYS A 72 4.35 7.62 14.52
C LYS A 72 3.78 6.52 13.61
N PRO A 73 4.62 5.85 12.80
CA PRO A 73 4.14 4.87 11.82
C PRO A 73 3.77 3.53 12.45
N ILE A 74 2.68 2.95 11.96
CA ILE A 74 2.27 1.56 12.18
C ILE A 74 2.22 0.87 10.82
N MET A 75 3.08 -0.12 10.61
CA MET A 75 3.12 -0.89 9.36
C MET A 75 2.06 -2.00 9.39
N VAL A 76 1.17 -2.03 8.42
CA VAL A 76 0.12 -3.05 8.30
C VAL A 76 0.42 -3.95 7.10
N PHE A 77 0.49 -5.25 7.35
CA PHE A 77 0.78 -6.29 6.36
C PHE A 77 -0.44 -7.16 6.12
N ASP A 78 -0.59 -7.67 4.89
CA ASP A 78 -1.55 -8.73 4.59
C ASP A 78 -1.20 -10.01 5.36
N GLY A 79 -2.23 -10.74 5.75
CA GLY A 79 -2.17 -12.08 6.34
C GLY A 79 -2.68 -13.14 5.38
N CYS A 80 -3.78 -13.80 5.74
CA CYS A 80 -4.32 -14.91 4.95
C CYS A 80 -5.04 -14.45 3.67
N ASN A 81 -5.05 -15.30 2.66
CA ASN A 81 -5.82 -15.06 1.44
C ASN A 81 -7.34 -15.16 1.73
N LEU A 82 -8.12 -14.30 1.09
CA LEU A 82 -9.58 -14.41 1.07
C LEU A 82 -10.03 -15.35 -0.06
N SER A 83 -11.00 -16.23 0.24
CA SER A 83 -11.62 -17.12 -0.76
C SER A 83 -12.24 -16.33 -1.93
N SER A 84 -12.89 -15.20 -1.64
CA SER A 84 -13.47 -14.30 -2.65
C SER A 84 -12.45 -13.72 -3.64
N LYS A 85 -11.15 -13.72 -3.30
CA LYS A 85 -10.06 -13.24 -4.18
C LYS A 85 -9.25 -14.37 -4.83
N GLU A 86 -9.61 -15.63 -4.60
CA GLU A 86 -8.87 -16.78 -5.13
C GLU A 86 -8.73 -16.74 -6.66
N GLY A 87 -9.80 -16.40 -7.37
CA GLY A 87 -9.76 -16.24 -8.84
C GLY A 87 -8.82 -15.12 -9.31
N THR A 88 -8.78 -14.01 -8.59
CA THR A 88 -7.88 -12.87 -8.89
C THR A 88 -6.43 -13.23 -8.61
N GLU A 89 -6.15 -13.87 -7.47
CA GLU A 89 -4.81 -14.30 -7.11
C GLU A 89 -4.28 -15.39 -8.03
N LYS A 90 -5.15 -16.31 -8.49
CA LYS A 90 -4.81 -17.29 -9.53
C LYS A 90 -4.40 -16.61 -10.84
N LYS A 91 -5.20 -15.66 -11.34
CA LYS A 91 -4.86 -14.89 -12.55
C LYS A 91 -3.56 -14.10 -12.40
N ARG A 92 -3.32 -13.48 -11.23
CA ARG A 92 -2.06 -12.79 -10.93
C ARG A 92 -0.87 -13.75 -10.97
N ARG A 93 -1.01 -14.94 -10.37
CA ARG A 93 0.02 -15.98 -10.40
C ARG A 93 0.34 -16.44 -11.82
N GLU A 94 -0.67 -16.79 -12.60
CA GLU A 94 -0.52 -17.24 -14.00
C GLU A 94 0.12 -16.16 -14.87
N ASN A 95 -0.30 -14.89 -14.72
CA ASN A 95 0.28 -13.79 -15.47
C ASN A 95 1.75 -13.57 -15.10
N ARG A 96 2.10 -13.61 -13.81
CA ARG A 96 3.51 -13.51 -13.37
C ARG A 96 4.36 -14.64 -13.94
N GLU A 97 3.86 -15.87 -13.97
CA GLU A 97 4.58 -17.00 -14.55
C GLU A 97 4.84 -16.83 -16.05
N LYS A 98 3.81 -16.44 -16.82
CA LYS A 98 3.94 -16.13 -18.25
C LYS A 98 4.94 -15.00 -18.51
N THR A 99 4.85 -13.90 -17.75
CA THR A 99 5.76 -12.77 -17.89
C THR A 99 7.20 -13.12 -17.49
N ARG A 100 7.37 -13.99 -16.49
CA ARG A 100 8.70 -14.50 -16.09
C ARG A 100 9.33 -15.31 -17.21
N GLN A 101 8.56 -16.21 -17.84
CA GLN A 101 9.05 -17.02 -18.95
C GLN A 101 9.45 -16.13 -20.13
N ARG A 102 8.61 -15.16 -20.50
CA ARG A 102 8.94 -14.19 -21.55
C ARG A 102 10.19 -13.37 -21.24
N GLY A 103 10.37 -12.95 -19.99
CA GLY A 103 11.58 -12.23 -19.55
C GLY A 103 12.85 -13.06 -19.70
N LYS A 104 12.79 -14.38 -19.46
CA LYS A 104 13.92 -15.29 -19.66
C LYS A 104 14.28 -15.45 -21.14
N GLU A 105 13.28 -15.60 -22.01
CA GLU A 105 13.48 -15.67 -23.47
C GLU A 105 14.14 -14.41 -24.00
N LEU A 106 13.63 -13.23 -23.65
CA LEU A 106 14.20 -11.95 -24.03
C LEU A 106 15.65 -11.77 -23.56
N LEU A 107 15.97 -12.31 -22.38
CA LEU A 107 17.34 -12.29 -21.87
C LEU A 107 18.27 -13.17 -22.73
N CYS A 108 17.82 -14.36 -23.14
CA CYS A 108 18.56 -15.24 -24.07
C CYS A 108 18.73 -14.61 -25.46
N GLU A 109 17.74 -13.81 -25.92
CA GLU A 109 17.81 -13.05 -27.17
C GLU A 109 18.72 -11.80 -27.08
N GLY A 110 19.30 -11.50 -25.91
CA GLY A 110 20.13 -10.30 -25.69
C GLY A 110 19.35 -8.99 -25.51
N LYS A 111 18.01 -9.05 -25.42
CA LYS A 111 17.11 -7.90 -25.22
C LYS A 111 17.00 -7.53 -23.75
N ILE A 112 18.11 -7.06 -23.18
CA ILE A 112 18.26 -6.84 -21.74
C ILE A 112 17.21 -5.87 -21.16
N LYS A 113 16.91 -4.77 -21.87
CA LYS A 113 15.94 -3.76 -21.39
C LYS A 113 14.52 -4.34 -21.25
N GLU A 114 14.04 -5.01 -22.29
CA GLU A 114 12.71 -5.63 -22.31
C GLU A 114 12.59 -6.78 -21.30
N ALA A 115 13.66 -7.57 -21.15
CA ALA A 115 13.74 -8.61 -20.12
C ALA A 115 13.60 -8.02 -18.71
N ARG A 116 14.27 -6.90 -18.43
CA ARG A 116 14.20 -6.21 -17.15
C ARG A 116 12.80 -5.70 -16.84
N GLU A 117 12.10 -5.13 -17.82
CA GLU A 117 10.70 -4.72 -17.66
C GLU A 117 9.78 -5.91 -17.35
N CYS A 118 10.01 -7.05 -18.01
CA CYS A 118 9.28 -8.29 -17.69
C CYS A 118 9.56 -8.75 -16.26
N PHE A 119 10.82 -8.70 -15.80
CA PHE A 119 11.18 -9.07 -14.43
C PHE A 119 10.53 -8.17 -13.39
N GLN A 120 10.43 -6.87 -13.64
CA GLN A 120 9.70 -5.94 -12.77
C GLN A 120 8.22 -6.29 -12.66
N ARG A 121 7.57 -6.65 -13.77
CA ARG A 121 6.15 -7.02 -13.81
C ARG A 121 5.85 -8.41 -13.22
N CYS A 122 6.84 -9.31 -13.18
CA CYS A 122 6.65 -10.69 -12.71
C CYS A 122 7.15 -10.94 -11.28
N VAL A 123 7.74 -9.93 -10.64
CA VAL A 123 8.16 -10.00 -9.24
C VAL A 123 6.97 -10.32 -8.34
N ASP A 124 7.20 -11.23 -7.40
CA ASP A 124 6.20 -11.62 -6.41
C ASP A 124 6.70 -11.22 -5.02
N VAL A 125 5.82 -10.60 -4.23
CA VAL A 125 6.12 -10.23 -2.84
C VAL A 125 5.73 -11.40 -1.97
N THR A 126 6.72 -12.02 -1.33
CA THR A 126 6.51 -13.23 -0.54
C THR A 126 6.34 -12.94 0.95
N PRO A 127 5.71 -13.84 1.73
CA PRO A 127 5.64 -13.72 3.19
C PRO A 127 7.03 -13.62 3.86
N LYS A 128 8.05 -14.24 3.26
CA LYS A 128 9.44 -14.12 3.72
C LYS A 128 9.95 -12.68 3.63
N MET A 129 9.68 -12.00 2.51
CA MET A 129 10.07 -10.60 2.33
C MET A 129 9.35 -9.68 3.34
N ALA A 130 8.05 -9.92 3.56
CA ALA A 130 7.28 -9.20 4.58
C ALA A 130 7.89 -9.39 5.98
N ARG A 131 8.23 -10.63 6.35
CA ARG A 131 8.89 -10.94 7.63
C ARG A 131 10.22 -10.19 7.80
N GLU A 132 11.05 -10.12 6.77
CA GLU A 132 12.33 -9.41 6.83
C GLU A 132 12.14 -7.90 7.05
N VAL A 133 11.09 -7.30 6.47
CA VAL A 133 10.71 -5.91 6.76
C VAL A 133 10.20 -5.76 8.20
N ILE A 134 9.35 -6.66 8.68
CA ILE A 134 8.87 -6.66 10.08
C ILE A 134 10.04 -6.72 11.07
N GLU A 135 11.01 -7.61 10.82
CA GLU A 135 12.21 -7.73 11.65
C GLU A 135 13.04 -6.43 11.66
N ALA A 136 13.17 -5.77 10.51
CA ALA A 136 13.86 -4.48 10.41
C ALA A 136 13.08 -3.34 11.13
N CYS A 137 11.75 -3.31 11.03
CA CYS A 137 10.90 -2.37 11.76
C CYS A 137 11.04 -2.55 13.28
N ARG A 138 11.00 -3.80 13.77
CA ARG A 138 11.12 -4.10 15.21
C ARG A 138 12.47 -3.67 15.80
N LYS A 139 13.55 -3.80 15.03
CA LYS A 139 14.89 -3.29 15.44
C LYS A 139 14.91 -1.77 15.63
N LYS A 140 13.99 -1.04 14.99
CA LYS A 140 13.79 0.41 15.11
C LYS A 140 12.64 0.79 16.04
N CYS A 141 12.06 -0.16 16.78
CA CYS A 141 10.89 0.04 17.64
C CYS A 141 9.69 0.61 16.88
N ILE A 142 9.48 0.18 15.63
CA ILE A 142 8.32 0.56 14.80
C ILE A 142 7.27 -0.53 14.89
N ASP A 143 6.04 -0.13 15.21
CA ASP A 143 4.91 -1.05 15.36
C ASP A 143 4.53 -1.71 14.02
N CYS A 144 4.26 -3.00 14.08
CA CYS A 144 3.87 -3.82 12.93
C CYS A 144 2.66 -4.68 13.28
N ILE A 145 1.64 -4.64 12.43
CA ILE A 145 0.43 -5.45 12.53
C ILE A 145 0.34 -6.32 11.27
N VAL A 146 0.13 -7.62 11.46
CA VAL A 146 -0.28 -8.52 10.37
C VAL A 146 -1.79 -8.65 10.47
N ALA A 147 -2.50 -8.22 9.42
CA ALA A 147 -3.94 -8.34 9.34
C ALA A 147 -4.35 -9.83 9.34
N PRO A 148 -5.55 -10.20 9.80
CA PRO A 148 -6.02 -11.58 9.68
C PRO A 148 -6.16 -12.01 8.21
N TYR A 149 -6.54 -11.07 7.35
CA TYR A 149 -6.63 -11.23 5.90
C TYR A 149 -6.00 -10.03 5.20
N GLU A 150 -6.80 -9.13 4.62
CA GLU A 150 -6.27 -8.00 3.87
C GLU A 150 -5.97 -6.79 4.76
N ALA A 151 -4.88 -6.10 4.47
CA ALA A 151 -4.49 -4.87 5.13
C ALA A 151 -5.57 -3.79 4.98
N ASP A 152 -6.31 -3.74 3.86
CA ASP A 152 -7.36 -2.75 3.60
C ASP A 152 -8.37 -2.64 4.77
N ALA A 153 -8.91 -3.78 5.19
CA ALA A 153 -9.88 -3.84 6.28
C ALA A 153 -9.25 -3.46 7.63
N GLN A 154 -8.00 -3.88 7.87
CA GLN A 154 -7.27 -3.58 9.10
C GLN A 154 -6.91 -2.09 9.20
N LEU A 155 -6.43 -1.49 8.12
CA LEU A 155 -6.15 -0.06 8.00
C LEU A 155 -7.41 0.76 8.27
N ALA A 156 -8.52 0.40 7.62
CA ALA A 156 -9.80 1.07 7.82
C ALA A 156 -10.32 0.93 9.26
N TYR A 157 -10.11 -0.23 9.89
CA TYR A 157 -10.45 -0.42 11.29
C TYR A 157 -9.66 0.52 12.20
N LEU A 158 -8.33 0.60 12.03
CA LEU A 158 -7.46 1.47 12.84
C LEU A 158 -7.85 2.95 12.75
N ASP A 159 -8.24 3.43 11.57
CA ASP A 159 -8.76 4.80 11.39
C ASP A 159 -10.12 4.98 12.08
N LYS A 160 -11.06 4.03 11.92
CA LYS A 160 -12.40 4.12 12.52
C LYS A 160 -12.41 4.10 14.04
N VAL A 161 -11.49 3.37 14.67
CA VAL A 161 -11.35 3.35 16.14
C VAL A 161 -10.49 4.50 16.68
N GLY A 162 -9.96 5.35 15.80
CA GLY A 162 -9.16 6.53 16.18
C GLY A 162 -7.72 6.23 16.57
N MET A 163 -7.21 5.02 16.32
CA MET A 163 -5.82 4.65 16.60
C MET A 163 -4.84 5.37 15.66
N VAL A 164 -5.26 5.65 14.42
CA VAL A 164 -4.49 6.44 13.46
C VAL A 164 -5.31 7.60 12.91
N GLN A 165 -4.62 8.66 12.48
CA GLN A 165 -5.24 9.85 11.91
C GLN A 165 -4.97 9.98 10.41
N LEU A 166 -4.15 9.10 9.84
CA LEU A 166 -3.78 9.07 8.43
C LEU A 166 -3.49 7.63 8.00
N ILE A 167 -3.96 7.27 6.80
CA ILE A 167 -3.59 6.02 6.12
C ILE A 167 -2.76 6.37 4.89
N ILE A 168 -1.61 5.72 4.71
CA ILE A 168 -0.80 5.80 3.48
C ILE A 168 -0.98 4.50 2.70
N THR A 169 -1.52 4.60 1.49
CA THR A 169 -1.71 3.45 0.57
C THR A 169 -1.73 3.91 -0.89
N GLU A 170 -1.55 2.98 -1.81
CA GLU A 170 -1.84 3.18 -3.24
C GLU A 170 -3.11 2.45 -3.70
N ASP A 171 -3.79 1.77 -2.79
CA ASP A 171 -5.02 1.08 -3.09
C ASP A 171 -6.22 2.01 -2.86
N SER A 172 -6.89 2.35 -3.96
CA SER A 172 -8.09 3.19 -3.91
C SER A 172 -9.28 2.50 -3.25
N ASP A 173 -9.22 1.18 -3.02
CA ASP A 173 -10.29 0.43 -2.39
C ASP A 173 -10.57 0.92 -0.96
N LEU A 174 -9.54 1.47 -0.27
CA LEU A 174 -9.68 2.07 1.07
C LEU A 174 -10.71 3.20 1.14
N ILE A 175 -11.02 3.84 0.01
CA ILE A 175 -12.08 4.85 -0.09
C ILE A 175 -13.43 4.20 0.26
N LEU A 176 -13.70 3.00 -0.26
CA LEU A 176 -14.95 2.29 -0.02
C LEU A 176 -15.09 1.76 1.40
N PHE A 177 -13.97 1.51 2.08
CA PHE A 177 -13.99 1.17 3.49
C PHE A 177 -14.41 2.35 4.39
N GLY A 178 -14.52 3.57 3.83
CA GLY A 178 -15.01 4.75 4.53
C GLY A 178 -13.99 5.37 5.47
N CYS A 179 -12.71 5.31 5.08
CA CYS A 179 -11.60 5.92 5.81
C CYS A 179 -11.67 7.46 5.75
N ASN A 180 -11.30 8.14 6.84
CA ASN A 180 -11.47 9.59 6.95
C ASN A 180 -10.41 10.37 6.16
N LYS A 181 -9.14 9.96 6.29
CA LYS A 181 -7.97 10.63 5.70
C LYS A 181 -7.05 9.59 5.09
N VAL A 182 -7.03 9.54 3.76
CA VAL A 182 -6.17 8.62 3.01
C VAL A 182 -5.22 9.44 2.14
N GLU A 183 -3.93 9.17 2.29
CA GLU A 183 -2.87 9.74 1.47
C GLU A 183 -2.50 8.75 0.36
N PHE A 184 -2.81 9.14 -0.87
CA PHE A 184 -2.36 8.45 -2.08
C PHE A 184 -1.09 9.12 -2.58
N LYS A 185 0.02 8.37 -2.58
CA LYS A 185 1.33 8.91 -3.00
C LYS A 185 1.50 8.79 -4.51
N GLU A 186 1.11 9.84 -5.25
CA GLU A 186 1.31 9.91 -6.70
C GLU A 186 2.80 10.15 -7.04
N HIS A 187 3.34 9.43 -8.02
CA HIS A 187 4.77 9.36 -8.33
C HIS A 187 5.43 10.66 -8.84
N ALA A 188 4.66 11.74 -9.02
CA ALA A 188 5.10 12.92 -9.78
C ALA A 188 5.20 14.24 -8.98
N THR A 189 4.77 14.27 -7.71
CA THR A 189 4.73 15.52 -6.94
C THR A 189 5.33 15.39 -5.53
N PRO A 190 5.93 16.46 -4.99
CA PRO A 190 6.36 16.50 -3.58
C PRO A 190 5.17 16.50 -2.60
N PHE A 191 3.96 16.71 -3.12
CA PHE A 191 2.70 16.64 -2.40
C PHE A 191 2.02 15.30 -2.65
N ALA A 192 1.39 14.75 -1.63
CA ALA A 192 0.52 13.60 -1.76
C ALA A 192 -0.94 14.03 -1.91
N LEU A 193 -1.77 13.17 -2.51
CA LEU A 193 -3.20 13.41 -2.65
C LEU A 193 -3.90 12.94 -1.37
N LEU A 194 -4.35 13.89 -0.57
CA LEU A 194 -5.17 13.63 0.60
C LEU A 194 -6.64 13.64 0.19
N LEU A 195 -7.30 12.50 0.33
CA LEU A 195 -8.75 12.43 0.31
C LEU A 195 -9.27 12.60 1.73
N LYS A 196 -10.05 13.66 1.97
CA LYS A 196 -10.80 13.84 3.21
C LYS A 196 -12.27 13.48 2.95
N ILE A 197 -12.70 12.31 3.39
CA ILE A 197 -14.10 11.90 3.27
C ILE A 197 -14.88 12.59 4.38
N PHE A 198 -15.74 13.55 4.01
CA PHE A 198 -16.61 14.21 4.96
C PHE A 198 -17.75 13.27 5.31
N ARG A 199 -17.78 12.76 6.54
CA ARG A 199 -19.01 12.18 7.08
C ARG A 199 -19.89 13.35 7.53
N PRO A 200 -21.14 13.48 7.04
CA PRO A 200 -22.08 14.37 7.67
C PRO A 200 -22.25 13.89 9.11
N THR A 201 -21.67 14.61 10.06
CA THR A 201 -21.95 14.43 11.48
C THR A 201 -23.44 14.68 11.68
N ALA A 202 -24.17 13.60 11.98
CA ALA A 202 -25.57 13.58 12.38
C ALA A 202 -26.59 14.16 11.38
N LEU A 203 -27.12 13.30 10.50
CA LEU A 203 -28.51 13.38 10.04
C LEU A 203 -29.51 12.89 11.13
N SER A 204 -29.18 13.06 12.41
CA SER A 204 -30.04 12.64 13.53
C SER A 204 -31.03 13.71 13.99
N SER A 205 -31.01 14.91 13.40
CA SER A 205 -31.89 16.04 13.80
C SER A 205 -33.06 16.31 12.85
N TYR A 206 -33.29 15.48 11.82
CA TYR A 206 -34.36 15.70 10.82
C TYR A 206 -35.52 14.69 10.87
N LEU A 207 -35.58 13.80 11.87
CA LEU A 207 -36.70 12.84 12.05
C LEU A 207 -37.58 13.12 13.28
N SER A 208 -37.53 14.34 13.82
CA SER A 208 -38.41 14.78 14.90
C SER A 208 -39.44 15.79 14.40
N THR A 209 -40.24 15.44 13.40
CA THR A 209 -41.53 16.12 13.21
C THR A 209 -42.58 15.39 14.03
N PRO A 210 -43.26 16.04 14.98
CA PRO A 210 -44.40 15.43 15.65
C PRO A 210 -45.52 15.26 14.61
N ALA A 211 -46.04 14.03 14.52
CA ALA A 211 -47.27 13.74 13.79
C ALA A 211 -48.45 14.50 14.45
N PRO A 212 -49.50 14.86 13.69
CA PRO A 212 -50.52 15.85 14.06
C PRO A 212 -51.35 15.49 15.28
#